data_AF-A0A3M1Z379-F1
#
_entry.id   AF-A0A3M1Z379-F1
#
_cell.length_a   1.000
_cell.length_b   1.000
_cell.length_c   1.000
_cell.angle_alpha   90.00
_cell.angle_beta   90.00
_cell.angle_gamma   90.00
#
_symmetry.space_group_name_H-M   'P 1'
#
loop_
_entity.id
_entity.type
_entity.pdbx_description
1 polymer ?
#
loop_
_entity_poly.entity_id
_entity_poly.type
_entity_poly.pdbx_seq_one_letter_code
_entity_poly.pdbx_strand_id
1 'polypeptide(L)'
;GDMPAVAAHALLPLQLWAFGRLVDIQRPFDVLSAALTTAMLIFTHPFNAIAGIAFVLTLCLWRKWIKHRQTPWLSVLIALLAGIGIAAIYWWPALAEYGLVKWFPQPEAAPTLQLNALELFKPMEQVDLSELIPTPQLRLGLAVIIFGILGIVGIASQWKQASFAGIYLLLGIVICALGLTVFDNQVWLLGPITFCFAVGGSVAIYALERFQIPPMTAFGLSLIMILSTTITVWLGPIWPASSNDYSPQAQIRYEQQGFGVAVLPQGSEIPLTIPPDLPPNRFVLNSYQLGQINKFPLNEISASRQATVLEHTSQRDIFQLQIQSPTTLVIQTAYFPGWEATVNGKPVPLRPSENGLIEIDVPKTSNGELVIELKDTPLRNRAWTVSLASLIGVMTLGLWRQRKQIGEFADLPLLPRSESRILAIVMVAFISVITLFVIPNAPLSLRTTAGQKLLNASPIRARTDSGLELIAFQLERSEYHANETVSFTLYWRALR
;
A
#
# COMPACT_ATOMS: atom_id res chain seq x y z
N GLY A 1 8.42 -0.96 3.11
CA GLY A 1 7.22 -1.21 3.94
C GLY A 1 5.98 -0.92 3.13
N ASP A 2 4.85 -1.55 3.47
CA ASP A 2 3.58 -1.41 2.75
C ASP A 2 2.88 -0.07 3.09
N MET A 3 3.38 1.01 2.49
CA MET A 3 2.79 2.35 2.65
C MET A 3 1.33 2.43 2.19
N PRO A 4 0.92 1.78 1.07
CA PRO A 4 -0.48 1.71 0.68
C PRO A 4 -1.39 1.15 1.78
N ALA A 5 -1.06 0.02 2.41
CA ALA A 5 -1.88 -0.54 3.49
C ALA A 5 -1.98 0.41 4.69
N VAL A 6 -0.88 1.04 5.10
CA VAL A 6 -0.87 2.01 6.21
C VAL A 6 -1.79 3.20 5.92
N ALA A 7 -1.70 3.78 4.72
CA ALA A 7 -2.58 4.88 4.31
C ALA A 7 -4.06 4.44 4.26
N ALA A 8 -4.35 3.24 3.75
CA ALA A 8 -5.70 2.70 3.71
C ALA A 8 -6.29 2.51 5.13
N HIS A 9 -5.50 2.04 6.10
CA HIS A 9 -5.95 1.88 7.49
C HIS A 9 -6.32 3.22 8.15
N ALA A 10 -5.64 4.32 7.78
CA ALA A 10 -6.01 5.66 8.25
C ALA A 10 -7.27 6.20 7.53
N LEU A 11 -7.52 5.78 6.29
CA LEU A 11 -8.68 6.22 5.50
C LEU A 11 -9.99 5.51 5.89
N LEU A 12 -9.95 4.27 6.39
CA LEU A 12 -11.15 3.55 6.87
C LEU A 12 -11.95 4.33 7.95
N PRO A 13 -11.34 4.80 9.06
CA PRO A 13 -12.07 5.61 10.04
C PRO A 13 -12.54 6.94 9.46
N LEU A 14 -11.74 7.56 8.57
CA LEU A 14 -12.11 8.82 7.92
C LEU A 14 -13.33 8.65 7.01
N GLN A 15 -13.40 7.57 6.24
CA GLN A 15 -14.57 7.23 5.42
C GLN A 15 -15.79 7.00 6.30
N LEU A 16 -15.66 6.20 7.35
CA LEU A 16 -16.77 5.94 8.27
C LEU A 16 -17.28 7.23 8.93
N TRP A 17 -16.39 8.14 9.32
CA TRP A 17 -16.73 9.46 9.82
C TRP A 17 -17.46 10.32 8.77
N ALA A 18 -16.97 10.36 7.53
CA ALA A 18 -17.57 11.13 6.45
C ALA A 18 -18.99 10.66 6.12
N PHE A 19 -19.20 9.35 6.05
CA PHE A 19 -20.53 8.76 5.87
C PHE A 19 -21.41 8.91 7.12
N GLY A 20 -20.83 8.84 8.33
CA GLY A 20 -21.50 9.19 9.57
C GLY A 20 -22.12 10.58 9.51
N ARG A 21 -21.32 11.59 9.16
CA ARG A 21 -21.77 12.97 8.96
C ARG A 21 -22.82 13.10 7.87
N LEU A 22 -22.60 12.45 6.72
CA LEU A 22 -23.56 12.45 5.61
C LEU A 22 -24.92 11.89 6.03
N VAL A 23 -24.94 10.88 6.90
CA VAL A 23 -26.18 10.25 7.37
C VAL A 23 -26.82 11.04 8.52
N ASP A 24 -26.00 11.65 9.39
CA ASP A 24 -26.46 12.39 10.58
C ASP A 24 -26.88 13.84 10.31
N ILE A 25 -25.97 14.59 9.70
CA ILE A 25 -25.99 16.05 9.68
C ILE A 25 -26.43 16.54 8.30
N GLN A 26 -26.02 15.84 7.23
CA GLN A 26 -26.34 16.19 5.84
C GLN A 26 -25.93 17.63 5.48
N ARG A 27 -24.74 18.06 5.91
CA ARG A 27 -24.16 19.35 5.50
C ARG A 27 -23.87 19.36 4.00
N PRO A 28 -23.75 20.54 3.38
CA PRO A 28 -23.62 20.66 1.93
C PRO A 28 -22.46 19.85 1.34
N PHE A 29 -21.29 19.85 1.98
CA PHE A 29 -20.08 19.16 1.52
C PHE A 29 -19.90 17.74 2.08
N ASP A 30 -20.87 17.19 2.81
CA ASP A 30 -20.73 15.83 3.35
C ASP A 30 -20.74 14.76 2.22
N VAL A 31 -21.51 14.97 1.14
CA VAL A 31 -21.48 14.08 -0.04
C VAL A 31 -20.10 14.11 -0.71
N LEU A 32 -19.52 15.30 -0.87
CA LEU A 32 -18.18 15.47 -1.42
C LEU A 32 -17.13 14.77 -0.54
N SER A 33 -17.20 14.96 0.77
CA SER A 33 -16.27 14.34 1.73
C SER A 33 -16.36 12.79 1.68
N ALA A 34 -17.57 12.25 1.64
CA ALA A 34 -17.82 10.82 1.50
C ALA A 34 -17.34 10.25 0.14
N ALA A 35 -17.53 11.00 -0.95
CA ALA A 35 -17.02 10.62 -2.27
C ALA A 35 -15.48 10.63 -2.33
N LEU A 36 -14.84 11.68 -1.80
CA LEU A 36 -13.38 11.80 -1.79
C LEU A 36 -12.72 10.71 -0.95
N THR A 37 -13.23 10.41 0.24
CA THR A 37 -12.70 9.32 1.08
C THR A 37 -12.83 7.96 0.40
N THR A 38 -13.92 7.72 -0.33
CA THR A 38 -14.09 6.51 -1.14
C THR A 38 -13.08 6.45 -2.29
N ALA A 39 -12.87 7.56 -3.02
CA ALA A 39 -11.88 7.63 -4.08
C ALA A 39 -10.44 7.44 -3.56
N MET A 40 -10.10 8.06 -2.43
CA MET A 40 -8.79 7.91 -1.77
C MET A 40 -8.51 6.46 -1.38
N LEU A 41 -9.50 5.73 -0.87
CA LEU A 41 -9.35 4.29 -0.58
C LEU A 41 -9.10 3.48 -1.86
N ILE A 42 -9.78 3.78 -2.96
CA ILE A 42 -9.57 3.08 -4.24
C ILE A 42 -8.16 3.35 -4.79
N PHE A 43 -7.71 4.61 -4.76
CA PHE A 43 -6.36 4.99 -5.19
C PHE A 43 -5.26 4.35 -4.34
N THR A 44 -5.55 4.09 -3.07
CA THR A 44 -4.55 3.58 -2.13
C THR A 44 -4.56 2.05 -2.10
N HIS A 45 -5.71 1.43 -1.88
CA HIS A 45 -5.82 -0.02 -1.69
C HIS A 45 -7.24 -0.53 -2.03
N PRO A 46 -7.48 -1.01 -3.27
CA PRO A 46 -8.81 -1.41 -3.75
C PRO A 46 -9.55 -2.41 -2.85
N PHE A 47 -8.88 -3.43 -2.29
CA PHE A 47 -9.55 -4.39 -1.40
C PHE A 47 -10.03 -3.75 -0.08
N ASN A 48 -9.28 -2.79 0.47
CA ASN A 48 -9.73 -2.04 1.64
C ASN A 48 -10.86 -1.07 1.30
N ALA A 49 -10.95 -0.58 0.05
CA ALA A 49 -12.11 0.18 -0.41
C ALA A 49 -13.39 -0.69 -0.37
N ILE A 50 -13.31 -1.97 -0.75
CA ILE A 50 -14.43 -2.92 -0.66
C ILE A 50 -14.86 -3.10 0.81
N ALA A 51 -13.90 -3.32 1.71
CA ALA A 51 -14.18 -3.41 3.15
C ALA A 51 -14.82 -2.11 3.69
N GLY A 52 -14.31 -0.95 3.27
CA GLY A 52 -14.87 0.35 3.60
C GLY A 52 -16.33 0.53 3.15
N ILE A 53 -16.68 0.10 1.93
CA ILE A 53 -18.07 0.09 1.45
C ILE A 53 -18.93 -0.82 2.33
N ALA A 54 -18.44 -2.01 2.69
CA ALA A 54 -19.15 -2.91 3.59
C ALA A 54 -19.41 -2.26 4.96
N PHE A 55 -18.42 -1.56 5.52
CA PHE A 55 -18.57 -0.80 6.77
C PHE A 55 -19.62 0.32 6.66
N VAL A 56 -19.61 1.08 5.57
CA VAL A 56 -20.64 2.11 5.32
C VAL A 56 -22.03 1.49 5.26
N LEU A 57 -22.19 0.34 4.60
CA LEU A 57 -23.46 -0.39 4.58
C LEU A 57 -23.86 -0.85 5.98
N THR A 58 -22.93 -1.39 6.78
CA THR A 58 -23.16 -1.77 8.18
C THR A 58 -23.62 -0.58 9.03
N LEU A 59 -23.00 0.60 8.87
CA LEU A 59 -23.43 1.84 9.52
C LEU A 59 -24.88 2.20 9.15
N CYS A 60 -25.23 2.18 7.86
CA CYS A 60 -26.57 2.49 7.39
C CYS A 60 -27.62 1.48 7.88
N LEU A 61 -27.31 0.18 7.89
CA LEU A 61 -28.19 -0.87 8.40
C LEU A 61 -28.40 -0.75 9.92
N TRP A 62 -27.33 -0.51 10.69
CA TRP A 62 -27.42 -0.25 12.13
C TRP A 62 -28.39 0.90 12.41
N ARG A 63 -28.31 1.99 11.65
CA ARG A 63 -29.23 3.13 11.80
C ARG A 63 -30.69 2.79 11.51
N LYS A 64 -30.93 2.11 10.40
CA LYS A 64 -32.28 1.76 9.97
C LYS A 64 -32.93 0.77 10.93
N TRP A 65 -32.20 -0.25 11.36
CA TRP A 65 -32.77 -1.38 12.11
C TRP A 65 -32.69 -1.22 13.62
N ILE A 66 -31.63 -0.60 14.16
CA ILE A 66 -31.48 -0.45 15.61
C ILE A 66 -31.96 0.92 16.09
N LYS A 67 -31.64 1.98 15.35
CA LYS A 67 -32.06 3.35 15.74
C LYS A 67 -33.40 3.76 15.13
N HIS A 68 -33.99 2.94 14.25
CA HIS A 68 -35.22 3.23 13.52
C HIS A 68 -35.22 4.62 12.84
N ARG A 69 -34.04 5.10 12.41
CA ARG A 69 -33.88 6.40 11.74
C ARG A 69 -33.87 6.23 10.24
N GLN A 70 -34.45 7.18 9.53
CA GLN A 70 -34.35 7.22 8.07
C GLN A 70 -32.91 7.45 7.64
N THR A 71 -32.46 6.70 6.64
CA THR A 71 -31.14 6.83 6.04
C THR A 71 -31.29 7.44 4.66
N PRO A 72 -30.51 8.48 4.30
CA PRO A 72 -30.58 9.10 2.97
C PRO A 72 -29.87 8.22 1.93
N TRP A 73 -30.42 7.05 1.62
CA TRP A 73 -29.82 6.04 0.73
C TRP A 73 -29.41 6.60 -0.62
N LEU A 74 -30.20 7.52 -1.19
CA LEU A 74 -29.84 8.18 -2.44
C LEU A 74 -28.55 9.00 -2.31
N SER A 75 -28.35 9.74 -1.22
CA SER A 75 -27.13 10.52 -1.01
C SER A 75 -25.92 9.62 -0.75
N VAL A 76 -26.11 8.51 -0.02
CA VAL A 76 -25.06 7.50 0.21
C VAL A 76 -24.64 6.86 -1.12
N LEU A 77 -25.61 6.45 -1.95
CA LEU A 77 -25.36 5.88 -3.27
C LEU A 77 -24.65 6.88 -4.20
N ILE A 78 -25.10 8.13 -4.24
CA ILE A 78 -24.44 9.19 -5.02
C ILE A 78 -22.99 9.39 -4.56
N ALA A 79 -22.74 9.44 -3.25
CA ALA A 79 -21.38 9.60 -2.72
C ALA A 79 -20.46 8.43 -3.11
N LEU A 80 -20.94 7.18 -3.00
CA LEU A 80 -20.19 5.99 -3.37
C LEU A 80 -19.90 5.95 -4.89
N LEU A 81 -20.93 6.14 -5.72
CA LEU A 81 -20.77 6.14 -7.18
C LEU A 81 -19.88 7.27 -7.66
N ALA A 82 -20.01 8.46 -7.08
CA ALA A 82 -19.11 9.57 -7.39
C ALA A 82 -17.68 9.28 -6.94
N GLY A 83 -17.46 8.66 -5.79
CA GLY A 83 -16.12 8.23 -5.36
C GLY A 83 -15.48 7.23 -6.33
N ILE A 84 -16.23 6.21 -6.76
CA ILE A 84 -15.82 5.25 -7.78
C ILE A 84 -15.54 5.95 -9.12
N GLY A 85 -16.39 6.91 -9.49
CA GLY A 85 -16.24 7.72 -10.70
C GLY A 85 -15.00 8.62 -10.67
N ILE A 86 -14.73 9.30 -9.56
CA ILE A 86 -13.51 10.10 -9.36
C ILE A 86 -12.27 9.20 -9.49
N ALA A 87 -12.32 7.98 -8.98
CA ALA A 87 -11.22 7.01 -9.11
C ALA A 87 -11.12 6.34 -10.49
N ALA A 88 -11.98 6.67 -11.46
CA ALA A 88 -12.03 6.00 -12.76
C ALA A 88 -10.69 6.06 -13.53
N ILE A 89 -9.93 7.15 -13.39
CA ILE A 89 -8.60 7.30 -14.02
C ILE A 89 -7.60 6.21 -13.60
N TYR A 90 -7.80 5.60 -12.43
CA TYR A 90 -6.93 4.59 -11.87
C TYR A 90 -7.40 3.18 -12.24
N TRP A 91 -8.65 2.83 -11.91
CA TRP A 91 -9.11 1.45 -12.04
C TRP A 91 -9.59 1.10 -13.45
N TRP A 92 -10.16 2.05 -14.20
CA TRP A 92 -10.81 1.74 -15.46
C TRP A 92 -9.81 1.36 -16.56
N PRO A 93 -8.72 2.13 -16.81
CA PRO A 93 -7.68 1.69 -17.72
C PRO A 93 -7.06 0.37 -17.28
N ALA A 94 -6.77 0.20 -15.98
CA ALA A 94 -6.14 -1.02 -15.46
C ALA A 94 -6.95 -2.28 -15.77
N LEU A 95 -8.28 -2.26 -15.64
CA LEU A 95 -9.13 -3.41 -15.94
C LEU A 95 -9.31 -3.64 -17.45
N ALA A 96 -9.56 -2.58 -18.22
CA ALA A 96 -9.88 -2.72 -19.64
C ALA A 96 -8.64 -2.90 -20.53
N GLU A 97 -7.48 -2.41 -20.10
CA GLU A 97 -6.19 -2.60 -20.76
C GLU A 97 -5.41 -3.81 -20.19
N TYR A 98 -5.97 -4.54 -19.20
CA TYR A 98 -5.32 -5.69 -18.55
C TYR A 98 -4.82 -6.74 -19.55
N GLY A 99 -5.62 -7.05 -20.57
CA GLY A 99 -5.30 -8.03 -21.60
C GLY A 99 -4.32 -7.54 -22.68
N LEU A 100 -3.90 -6.27 -22.64
CA LEU A 100 -2.91 -5.73 -23.58
C LEU A 100 -1.47 -6.09 -23.18
N VAL A 101 -1.27 -6.59 -21.96
CA VAL A 101 0.01 -7.04 -21.43
C VAL A 101 -0.09 -8.50 -21.00
N LYS A 102 1.04 -9.20 -21.00
CA LYS A 102 1.17 -10.52 -20.39
C LYS A 102 1.80 -10.36 -19.02
N TRP A 103 1.21 -11.01 -18.03
CA TRP A 103 1.69 -10.98 -16.65
C TRP A 103 2.60 -12.18 -16.42
N PHE A 104 3.88 -11.92 -16.13
CA PHE A 104 4.86 -12.96 -15.89
C PHE A 104 5.18 -13.07 -14.40
N PRO A 105 5.17 -14.28 -13.83
CA PRO A 105 5.62 -14.48 -12.45
C PRO A 105 7.13 -14.23 -12.35
N GLN A 106 7.58 -13.67 -11.24
CA GLN A 106 9.02 -13.57 -10.97
C GLN A 106 9.63 -14.94 -10.62
N PRO A 107 10.90 -15.19 -10.99
CA PRO A 107 11.58 -16.45 -10.69
C PRO A 107 11.69 -16.75 -9.20
N GLU A 108 11.84 -15.70 -8.38
CA GLU A 108 11.83 -15.81 -6.93
C GLU A 108 10.42 -15.62 -6.38
N ALA A 109 9.84 -16.70 -5.86
CA ALA A 109 8.58 -16.62 -5.13
C ALA A 109 8.78 -15.85 -3.82
N ALA A 110 7.99 -14.80 -3.62
CA ALA A 110 7.89 -14.18 -2.31
C ALA A 110 7.47 -15.22 -1.26
N PRO A 111 7.94 -15.11 0.00
CA PRO A 111 7.48 -15.98 1.06
C PRO A 111 5.95 -15.86 1.17
N THR A 112 5.26 -17.00 1.16
CA THR A 112 3.80 -17.05 1.32
C THR A 112 3.46 -16.65 2.75
N LEU A 113 2.95 -15.44 2.92
CA LEU A 113 2.50 -14.92 4.21
C LEU A 113 1.09 -15.40 4.50
N GLN A 114 0.88 -15.94 5.71
CA GLN A 114 -0.40 -16.48 6.16
C GLN A 114 -0.82 -15.89 7.49
N LEU A 115 -2.11 -15.61 7.61
CA LEU A 115 -2.75 -15.29 8.88
C LEU A 115 -2.89 -16.56 9.70
N ASN A 116 -2.14 -16.64 10.80
CA ASN A 116 -2.18 -17.76 11.72
C ASN A 116 -2.71 -17.29 13.09
N ALA A 117 -3.62 -18.06 13.69
CA ALA A 117 -4.23 -17.70 14.97
C ALA A 117 -3.18 -17.53 16.09
N LEU A 118 -2.16 -18.39 16.14
CA LEU A 118 -1.11 -18.32 17.15
C LEU A 118 -0.23 -17.08 16.98
N GLU A 119 0.11 -16.70 15.74
CA GLU A 119 0.87 -15.48 15.46
C GLU A 119 0.05 -14.22 15.70
N LEU A 120 -1.23 -14.22 15.32
CA LEU A 120 -2.11 -13.06 15.34
C LEU A 120 -2.21 -12.41 16.74
N PHE A 121 -2.18 -13.23 17.79
CA PHE A 121 -2.31 -12.80 19.19
C PHE A 121 -0.96 -12.67 19.93
N LYS A 122 0.18 -12.94 19.28
CA LYS A 122 1.49 -12.67 19.88
C LYS A 122 1.74 -11.16 20.02
N PRO A 123 2.50 -10.73 21.05
CA PRO A 123 2.92 -9.35 21.16
C PRO A 123 3.86 -8.97 20.01
N MET A 124 3.86 -7.70 19.59
CA MET A 124 4.83 -7.21 18.59
C MET A 124 6.25 -7.27 19.17
N GLU A 125 7.18 -7.79 18.39
CA GLU A 125 8.60 -7.87 18.74
C GLU A 125 9.38 -6.81 17.96
N GLN A 126 10.48 -6.33 18.54
CA GLN A 126 11.37 -5.45 17.81
C GLN A 126 12.16 -6.25 16.76
N VAL A 127 12.37 -5.64 15.59
CA VAL A 127 13.18 -6.21 14.52
C VAL A 127 14.65 -6.24 14.94
N ASP A 128 15.36 -7.31 14.60
CA ASP A 128 16.82 -7.36 14.79
C ASP A 128 17.51 -6.61 13.64
N LEU A 129 18.39 -5.65 13.97
CA LEU A 129 19.12 -4.86 12.99
C LEU A 129 20.15 -5.67 12.18
N SER A 130 20.49 -6.89 12.62
CA SER A 130 21.34 -7.82 11.86
C SER A 130 20.56 -8.67 10.84
N GLU A 131 19.23 -8.63 10.86
CA GLU A 131 18.40 -9.40 9.93
C GLU A 131 18.43 -8.76 8.53
N LEU A 132 18.90 -9.51 7.54
CA LEU A 132 19.05 -9.02 6.16
C LEU A 132 17.68 -8.69 5.53
N ILE A 133 16.69 -9.55 5.78
CA ILE A 133 15.31 -9.40 5.29
C ILE A 133 14.37 -9.66 6.49
N PRO A 134 13.93 -8.60 7.19
CA PRO A 134 13.00 -8.75 8.31
C PRO A 134 11.67 -9.35 7.85
N THR A 135 11.21 -10.40 8.54
CA THR A 135 9.90 -10.99 8.27
C THR A 135 8.76 -10.08 8.76
N PRO A 136 7.70 -9.86 7.95
CA PRO A 136 6.53 -9.11 8.39
C PRO A 136 5.83 -9.78 9.58
N GLN A 137 5.51 -9.00 10.61
CA GLN A 137 4.77 -9.48 11.79
C GLN A 137 3.27 -9.24 11.61
N LEU A 138 2.50 -10.29 11.33
CA LEU A 138 1.05 -10.24 11.14
C LEU A 138 0.29 -10.38 12.47
N ARG A 139 0.39 -9.35 13.33
CA ARG A 139 -0.14 -9.37 14.70
C ARG A 139 -1.13 -8.23 14.93
N LEU A 140 -2.15 -8.42 15.77
CA LEU A 140 -3.16 -7.37 16.07
C LEU A 140 -2.63 -6.28 17.01
N GLY A 141 -1.65 -6.63 17.85
CA GLY A 141 -1.14 -5.76 18.91
C GLY A 141 -1.98 -5.79 20.19
N LEU A 142 -1.31 -5.59 21.32
CA LEU A 142 -1.89 -5.79 22.66
C LEU A 142 -3.06 -4.83 22.96
N ALA A 143 -3.00 -3.57 22.53
CA ALA A 143 -4.11 -2.64 22.72
C ALA A 143 -5.40 -3.16 22.09
N VAL A 144 -5.35 -3.59 20.83
CA VAL A 144 -6.54 -4.05 20.10
C VAL A 144 -7.16 -5.27 20.78
N ILE A 145 -6.33 -6.18 21.30
CA ILE A 145 -6.77 -7.36 22.04
C ILE A 145 -7.41 -6.97 23.37
N ILE A 146 -6.71 -6.18 24.19
CA ILE A 146 -7.18 -5.78 25.53
C ILE A 146 -8.46 -4.96 25.44
N PHE A 147 -8.48 -3.93 24.59
CA PHE A 147 -9.67 -3.10 24.38
C PHE A 147 -10.78 -3.87 23.68
N GLY A 148 -10.47 -4.84 22.81
CA GLY A 148 -11.46 -5.75 22.24
C GLY A 148 -12.18 -6.56 23.32
N ILE A 149 -11.44 -7.16 24.26
CA ILE A 149 -12.00 -7.92 25.39
C ILE A 149 -12.82 -7.00 26.32
N LEU A 150 -12.28 -5.84 26.71
CA LEU A 150 -13.01 -4.86 27.50
C LEU A 150 -14.25 -4.34 26.77
N GLY A 151 -14.17 -4.20 25.45
CA GLY A 151 -15.27 -3.85 24.56
C GLY A 151 -16.39 -4.88 24.63
N ILE A 152 -16.09 -6.19 24.60
CA ILE A 152 -17.10 -7.25 24.80
C ILE A 152 -17.84 -7.07 26.13
N VAL A 153 -17.10 -6.81 27.23
CA VAL A 153 -17.70 -6.56 28.54
C VAL A 153 -18.55 -5.29 28.54
N GLY A 154 -18.08 -4.22 27.90
CA GLY A 154 -18.81 -2.96 27.77
C GLY A 154 -20.10 -3.10 26.95
N ILE A 155 -20.04 -3.86 25.86
CA ILE A 155 -21.19 -4.20 25.00
C ILE A 155 -22.22 -5.03 25.79
N ALA A 156 -21.77 -6.03 26.53
CA ALA A 156 -22.64 -6.86 27.36
C ALA A 156 -23.29 -6.04 28.49
N SER A 157 -22.57 -5.05 29.04
CA SER A 157 -23.09 -4.19 30.11
C SER A 157 -24.10 -3.16 29.60
N GLN A 158 -23.91 -2.60 28.41
CA GLN A 158 -24.70 -1.47 27.90
C GLN A 158 -25.13 -1.68 26.44
N TRP A 159 -25.72 -2.83 26.10
CA TRP A 159 -26.03 -3.21 24.72
C TRP A 159 -26.76 -2.13 23.91
N LYS A 160 -27.75 -1.44 24.49
CA LYS A 160 -28.52 -0.39 23.79
C LYS A 160 -27.64 0.79 23.36
N GLN A 161 -26.67 1.17 24.20
CA GLN A 161 -25.75 2.28 23.96
C GLN A 161 -24.56 1.85 23.10
N ALA A 162 -24.09 0.61 23.30
CA ALA A 162 -22.92 0.03 22.65
C ALA A 162 -23.24 -0.76 21.35
N SER A 163 -24.50 -0.83 20.93
CA SER A 163 -24.93 -1.62 19.75
C SER A 163 -24.14 -1.32 18.47
N PHE A 164 -23.67 -0.07 18.27
CA PHE A 164 -22.80 0.28 17.16
C PHE A 164 -21.49 -0.50 17.21
N ALA A 165 -20.76 -0.38 18.31
CA ALA A 165 -19.52 -1.11 18.55
C ALA A 165 -19.73 -2.63 18.50
N GLY A 166 -20.86 -3.11 19.03
CA GLY A 166 -21.23 -4.53 18.99
C GLY A 166 -21.35 -5.12 17.59
N ILE A 167 -22.00 -4.42 16.66
CA ILE A 167 -22.11 -4.89 15.27
C ILE A 167 -20.75 -4.91 14.57
N TYR A 168 -19.94 -3.88 14.77
CA TYR A 168 -18.60 -3.82 14.17
C TYR A 168 -17.67 -4.88 14.74
N LEU A 169 -17.76 -5.15 16.05
CA LEU A 169 -17.00 -6.23 16.67
C LEU A 169 -17.42 -7.60 16.12
N LEU A 170 -18.73 -7.85 15.98
CA LEU A 170 -19.24 -9.08 15.37
C LEU A 170 -18.74 -9.24 13.93
N LEU A 171 -18.80 -8.17 13.14
CA LEU A 171 -18.26 -8.16 11.78
C LEU A 171 -16.75 -8.45 11.77
N GLY A 172 -15.99 -7.86 12.69
CA GLY A 172 -14.56 -8.13 12.86
C GLY A 172 -14.27 -9.59 13.19
N ILE A 173 -15.05 -10.20 14.09
CA ILE A 173 -14.93 -11.63 14.45
C ILE A 173 -15.20 -12.50 13.22
N VAL A 174 -16.25 -12.19 12.44
CA VAL A 174 -16.57 -12.94 11.21
C VAL A 174 -15.46 -12.80 10.17
N ILE A 175 -14.96 -11.58 9.92
CA ILE A 175 -13.86 -11.35 8.98
C ILE A 175 -12.58 -12.06 9.47
N CYS A 176 -12.30 -12.03 10.77
CA CYS A 176 -11.16 -12.72 11.38
C CYS A 176 -11.28 -14.23 11.22
N ALA A 177 -12.46 -14.81 11.48
CA ALA A 177 -12.68 -16.24 11.29
C ALA A 177 -12.49 -16.65 9.83
N LEU A 178 -13.05 -15.89 8.87
CA LEU A 178 -12.87 -16.13 7.44
C LEU A 178 -11.40 -15.98 7.01
N GLY A 179 -10.73 -14.94 7.51
CA GLY A 179 -9.31 -14.68 7.25
C GLY A 179 -8.37 -15.73 7.84
N LEU A 180 -8.78 -16.48 8.87
CA LEU A 180 -7.99 -17.56 9.45
C LEU A 180 -8.28 -18.95 8.85
N THR A 181 -9.42 -19.13 8.19
CA THR A 181 -9.91 -20.46 7.77
C THR A 181 -10.10 -20.63 6.27
N VAL A 182 -10.56 -19.59 5.57
CA VAL A 182 -10.89 -19.63 4.14
C VAL A 182 -9.89 -18.80 3.33
N PHE A 183 -9.43 -17.68 3.90
CA PHE A 183 -8.60 -16.68 3.22
C PHE A 183 -7.31 -16.39 4.00
N ASP A 184 -6.65 -17.44 4.51
CA ASP A 184 -5.40 -17.37 5.28
C ASP A 184 -4.26 -16.64 4.55
N ASN A 185 -4.15 -16.78 3.23
CA ASN A 185 -3.17 -16.08 2.40
C ASN A 185 -3.50 -14.59 2.15
N GLN A 186 -4.68 -14.10 2.57
CA GLN A 186 -5.14 -12.73 2.31
C GLN A 186 -4.79 -11.78 3.46
N VAL A 187 -3.50 -11.49 3.62
CA VAL A 187 -2.96 -10.71 4.75
C VAL A 187 -3.52 -9.28 4.86
N TRP A 188 -4.05 -8.72 3.77
CA TRP A 188 -4.71 -7.40 3.77
C TRP A 188 -5.95 -7.35 4.68
N LEU A 189 -6.56 -8.51 5.01
CA LEU A 189 -7.68 -8.60 5.95
C LEU A 189 -7.31 -8.14 7.36
N LEU A 190 -6.02 -8.12 7.72
CA LEU A 190 -5.55 -7.65 9.03
C LEU A 190 -6.01 -6.20 9.31
N GLY A 191 -6.06 -5.35 8.28
CA GLY A 191 -6.55 -3.97 8.38
C GLY A 191 -8.02 -3.87 8.81
N PRO A 192 -8.96 -4.41 8.00
CA PRO A 192 -10.37 -4.49 8.35
C PRO A 192 -10.64 -5.14 9.70
N ILE A 193 -9.92 -6.22 10.05
CA ILE A 193 -10.03 -6.87 11.37
C ILE A 193 -9.64 -5.88 12.47
N THR A 194 -8.45 -5.28 12.38
CA THR A 194 -7.94 -4.32 13.36
C THR A 194 -8.90 -3.15 13.54
N PHE A 195 -9.42 -2.61 12.44
CA PHE A 195 -10.41 -1.53 12.46
C PHE A 195 -11.69 -1.92 13.21
N CYS A 196 -12.30 -3.06 12.86
CA CYS A 196 -13.51 -3.55 13.50
C CYS A 196 -13.32 -3.79 15.01
N PHE A 197 -12.20 -4.41 15.40
CA PHE A 197 -11.86 -4.61 16.81
C PHE A 197 -11.61 -3.29 17.54
N ALA A 198 -10.98 -2.30 16.90
CA ALA A 198 -10.80 -0.97 17.48
C ALA A 198 -12.15 -0.25 17.69
N VAL A 199 -13.07 -0.31 16.73
CA VAL A 199 -14.44 0.21 16.90
C VAL A 199 -15.17 -0.54 18.01
N GLY A 200 -15.06 -1.87 18.06
CA GLY A 200 -15.59 -2.71 19.13
C GLY A 200 -15.04 -2.37 20.51
N GLY A 201 -13.74 -2.08 20.60
CA GLY A 201 -13.05 -1.72 21.83
C GLY A 201 -13.27 -0.29 22.29
N SER A 202 -13.82 0.59 21.45
CA SER A 202 -14.11 1.99 21.79
C SER A 202 -15.08 2.15 22.97
N VAL A 203 -15.89 1.12 23.26
CA VAL A 203 -16.85 1.10 24.37
C VAL A 203 -16.31 0.42 25.64
N ALA A 204 -14.99 0.19 25.70
CA ALA A 204 -14.32 -0.34 26.89
C ALA A 204 -14.57 0.53 28.14
N ILE A 205 -14.85 1.82 27.98
CA ILE A 205 -15.19 2.74 29.08
C ILE A 205 -16.40 2.21 29.89
N TYR A 206 -17.42 1.64 29.24
CA TYR A 206 -18.57 1.06 29.97
C TYR A 206 -18.19 -0.14 30.83
N ALA A 207 -17.15 -0.90 30.43
CA ALA A 207 -16.60 -1.95 31.28
C ALA A 207 -15.84 -1.35 32.48
N LEU A 208 -15.08 -0.27 32.28
CA LEU A 208 -14.34 0.40 33.35
C LEU A 208 -15.29 1.07 34.37
N GLU A 209 -16.40 1.62 33.92
CA GLU A 209 -17.47 2.14 34.80
C GLU A 209 -18.05 1.04 35.69
N ARG A 210 -18.21 -0.19 35.17
CA ARG A 210 -18.65 -1.35 35.96
C ARG A 210 -17.65 -1.71 37.05
N PHE A 211 -16.36 -1.48 36.84
CA PHE A 211 -15.31 -1.62 37.84
C PHE A 211 -15.18 -0.38 38.76
N GLN A 212 -16.16 0.54 38.74
CA GLN A 212 -16.20 1.75 39.55
C GLN A 212 -15.02 2.70 39.32
N ILE A 213 -14.37 2.63 38.15
CA ILE A 213 -13.30 3.54 37.78
C ILE A 213 -13.94 4.84 37.29
N PRO A 214 -13.60 6.02 37.86
CA PRO A 214 -14.12 7.29 37.39
C PRO A 214 -13.83 7.51 35.89
N PRO A 215 -14.75 8.14 35.13
CA PRO A 215 -14.64 8.25 33.68
C PRO A 215 -13.38 9.01 33.23
N MET A 216 -13.00 10.05 33.98
CA MET A 216 -11.76 10.81 33.71
C MET A 216 -10.50 9.97 33.90
N THR A 217 -10.46 9.14 34.95
CA THR A 217 -9.33 8.22 35.17
C THR A 217 -9.32 7.10 34.14
N ALA A 218 -10.49 6.58 33.75
CA ALA A 218 -10.64 5.59 32.70
C ALA A 218 -10.13 6.12 31.36
N PHE A 219 -10.48 7.36 31.00
CA PHE A 219 -9.98 8.03 29.79
C PHE A 219 -8.45 8.16 29.81
N GLY A 220 -7.88 8.70 30.89
CA GLY A 220 -6.43 8.88 31.01
C GLY A 220 -5.66 7.55 30.98
N LEU A 221 -6.10 6.55 31.74
CA LEU A 221 -5.50 5.21 31.74
C LEU A 221 -5.60 4.54 30.37
N SER A 222 -6.73 4.71 29.69
CA SER A 222 -6.92 4.14 28.35
C SER A 222 -5.92 4.74 27.36
N LEU A 223 -5.76 6.06 27.38
CA LEU A 223 -4.80 6.75 26.51
C LEU A 223 -3.36 6.32 26.81
N ILE A 224 -2.97 6.24 28.08
CA ILE A 224 -1.65 5.76 28.48
C ILE A 224 -1.42 4.34 27.98
N MET A 225 -2.39 3.44 28.15
CA MET A 225 -2.28 2.04 27.72
C MET A 225 -2.16 1.91 26.19
N ILE A 226 -2.95 2.67 25.42
CA ILE A 226 -2.86 2.69 23.95
C ILE A 226 -1.48 3.18 23.51
N LEU A 227 -0.99 4.26 24.11
CA LEU A 227 0.31 4.83 23.76
C LEU A 227 1.49 3.93 24.18
N SER A 228 1.41 3.32 25.37
CA SER A 228 2.47 2.43 25.86
C SER A 228 2.57 1.14 25.03
N THR A 229 1.42 0.59 24.61
CA THR A 229 1.41 -0.64 23.80
C THR A 229 1.78 -0.41 22.33
N THR A 230 1.68 0.82 21.84
CA THR A 230 2.13 1.19 20.47
C THR A 230 3.61 1.56 20.40
N ILE A 231 4.34 1.60 21.52
CA ILE A 231 5.74 2.02 21.57
C ILE A 231 6.66 1.18 20.68
N THR A 232 6.34 -0.11 20.48
CA THR A 232 7.11 -1.02 19.60
C THR A 232 7.11 -0.56 18.14
N VAL A 233 6.05 0.11 17.69
CA VAL A 233 5.98 0.71 16.34
C VAL A 233 6.98 1.83 16.19
N TRP A 234 7.13 2.67 17.22
CA TRP A 234 8.07 3.79 17.23
C TRP A 234 9.54 3.33 17.36
N LEU A 235 9.74 2.17 17.97
CA LEU A 235 11.04 1.50 18.07
C LEU A 235 11.43 0.73 16.80
N GLY A 236 10.62 0.79 15.73
CA GLY A 236 10.92 0.17 14.44
C GLY A 236 12.27 0.63 13.86
N PRO A 237 13.00 -0.25 13.15
CA PRO A 237 14.40 -0.04 12.78
C PRO A 237 14.59 1.24 11.97
N ILE A 238 15.60 2.03 12.33
CA ILE A 238 16.07 3.16 11.53
C ILE A 238 17.16 2.60 10.62
N TRP A 239 16.80 2.38 9.36
CA TRP A 239 17.78 1.99 8.36
C TRP A 239 18.69 3.20 8.10
N PRO A 240 20.03 3.04 8.18
CA PRO A 240 20.92 4.10 7.75
C PRO A 240 20.60 4.44 6.29
N ALA A 241 20.80 5.70 5.89
CA ALA A 241 20.70 6.08 4.49
C ALA A 241 21.55 5.09 3.68
N SER A 242 20.90 4.30 2.84
CA SER A 242 21.58 3.23 2.14
C SER A 242 22.64 3.84 1.24
N SER A 243 23.87 3.34 1.33
CA SER A 243 24.89 3.59 0.30
C SER A 243 24.64 2.76 -0.96
N ASN A 244 23.40 2.27 -1.13
CA ASN A 244 23.01 1.45 -2.25
C ASN A 244 22.98 2.36 -3.47
N ASP A 245 23.69 1.93 -4.51
CA ASP A 245 23.62 2.58 -5.79
C ASP A 245 22.25 2.28 -6.41
N TYR A 246 21.44 3.32 -6.64
CA TYR A 246 20.15 3.23 -7.33
C TYR A 246 20.23 3.70 -8.78
N SER A 247 21.45 3.88 -9.31
CA SER A 247 21.67 4.23 -10.70
C SER A 247 21.05 3.20 -11.64
N PRO A 248 20.68 3.58 -12.87
CA PRO A 248 20.21 2.63 -13.88
C PRO A 248 21.14 1.43 -14.07
N GLN A 249 22.46 1.63 -13.93
CA GLN A 249 23.48 0.60 -14.05
C GLN A 249 23.41 -0.40 -12.88
N ALA A 250 23.15 0.07 -11.67
CA ALA A 250 22.96 -0.79 -10.52
C ALA A 250 21.67 -1.61 -10.61
N GLN A 251 20.59 -1.01 -11.12
CA GLN A 251 19.32 -1.71 -11.39
C GLN A 251 19.50 -2.82 -12.44
N ILE A 252 20.18 -2.53 -13.54
CA ILE A 252 20.52 -3.53 -14.57
C ILE A 252 21.38 -4.66 -13.98
N ARG A 253 22.37 -4.33 -13.15
CA ARG A 253 23.22 -5.35 -12.51
C ARG A 253 22.40 -6.24 -11.57
N TYR A 254 21.50 -5.64 -10.80
CA TYR A 254 20.59 -6.36 -9.89
C TYR A 254 19.74 -7.38 -10.67
N GLU A 255 19.18 -6.96 -11.81
CA GLU A 255 18.40 -7.85 -12.69
C GLU A 255 19.26 -8.94 -13.35
N GLN A 256 20.47 -8.60 -13.83
CA GLN A 256 21.42 -9.56 -14.41
C GLN A 256 21.92 -10.61 -13.41
N GLN A 257 21.93 -10.28 -12.12
CA GLN A 257 22.25 -11.21 -11.04
C GLN A 257 21.09 -12.17 -10.72
N GLY A 258 19.91 -11.96 -11.30
CA GLY A 258 18.74 -12.82 -11.13
C GLY A 258 17.86 -12.47 -9.93
N PHE A 259 18.07 -11.33 -9.28
CA PHE A 259 17.33 -10.91 -8.07
C PHE A 259 15.89 -10.39 -8.34
N GLY A 260 15.33 -10.69 -9.51
CA GLY A 260 14.05 -10.13 -9.99
C GLY A 260 14.20 -8.77 -10.67
N VAL A 261 13.08 -8.08 -10.90
CA VAL A 261 13.06 -6.74 -11.51
C VAL A 261 13.32 -5.68 -10.46
N ALA A 262 14.25 -4.76 -10.72
CA ALA A 262 14.59 -3.72 -9.78
C ALA A 262 13.36 -2.83 -9.48
N VAL A 263 13.28 -2.31 -8.25
CA VAL A 263 12.21 -1.39 -7.78
C VAL A 263 10.83 -2.04 -7.59
N LEU A 264 10.57 -3.22 -8.17
CA LEU A 264 9.36 -3.98 -7.91
C LEU A 264 9.47 -4.82 -6.62
N PRO A 265 8.36 -5.01 -5.87
CA PRO A 265 8.34 -5.95 -4.76
C PRO A 265 8.69 -7.37 -5.23
N GLN A 266 9.42 -8.12 -4.41
CA GLN A 266 9.73 -9.52 -4.70
C GLN A 266 8.44 -10.32 -4.95
N GLY A 267 8.44 -11.17 -5.98
CA GLY A 267 7.30 -12.02 -6.32
C GLY A 267 6.12 -11.30 -6.99
N SER A 268 6.19 -9.98 -7.23
CA SER A 268 5.14 -9.29 -8.00
C SER A 268 5.19 -9.69 -9.47
N GLU A 269 4.03 -9.93 -10.07
CA GLU A 269 3.95 -10.18 -11.51
C GLU A 269 4.38 -8.96 -12.32
N ILE A 270 5.06 -9.21 -13.44
CA ILE A 270 5.61 -8.16 -14.30
C ILE A 270 4.73 -8.06 -15.57
N PRO A 271 4.15 -6.88 -15.87
CA PRO A 271 3.42 -6.68 -17.11
C PRO A 271 4.41 -6.46 -18.27
N LEU A 272 4.49 -7.40 -19.21
CA LEU A 272 5.36 -7.32 -20.39
C LEU A 272 4.58 -7.57 -21.67
N THR A 273 5.01 -6.92 -22.75
CA THR A 273 4.54 -7.17 -24.12
C THR A 273 5.59 -7.89 -24.98
N ILE A 274 6.78 -8.12 -24.42
CA ILE A 274 7.87 -8.89 -25.02
C ILE A 274 7.96 -10.29 -24.40
N PRO A 275 8.54 -11.28 -25.09
CA PRO A 275 8.88 -12.58 -24.52
C PRO A 275 9.90 -12.45 -23.37
N PRO A 276 9.77 -13.22 -22.28
CA PRO A 276 10.67 -13.14 -21.12
C PRO A 276 12.06 -13.72 -21.41
N ASP A 277 12.18 -14.55 -22.45
CA ASP A 277 13.41 -15.18 -22.93
C ASP A 277 14.14 -14.33 -23.99
N LEU A 278 13.63 -13.14 -24.32
CA LEU A 278 14.27 -12.24 -25.27
C LEU A 278 15.67 -11.83 -24.73
N PRO A 279 16.77 -12.14 -25.45
CA PRO A 279 18.10 -11.86 -24.95
C PRO A 279 18.33 -10.35 -24.82
N PRO A 280 18.97 -9.87 -23.73
CA PRO A 280 19.26 -8.46 -23.55
C PRO A 280 20.11 -7.89 -24.69
N ASN A 281 19.69 -6.74 -25.23
CA ASN A 281 20.43 -6.07 -26.29
C ASN A 281 21.71 -5.41 -25.73
N ARG A 282 22.88 -5.92 -26.13
CA ARG A 282 24.19 -5.46 -25.66
C ARG A 282 24.45 -3.98 -25.93
N PHE A 283 23.93 -3.43 -27.04
CA PHE A 283 24.12 -2.03 -27.39
C PHE A 283 23.35 -1.10 -26.44
N VAL A 284 22.11 -1.47 -26.13
CA VAL A 284 21.30 -0.74 -25.14
C VAL A 284 21.96 -0.80 -23.77
N LEU A 285 22.43 -1.98 -23.34
CA LEU A 285 23.15 -2.14 -22.07
C LEU A 285 24.41 -1.26 -22.00
N ASN A 286 25.22 -1.22 -23.06
CA ASN A 286 26.40 -0.35 -23.11
C ASN A 286 26.02 1.13 -23.09
N SER A 287 24.91 1.51 -23.71
CA SER A 287 24.42 2.90 -23.72
C SER A 287 24.07 3.41 -22.32
N TYR A 288 23.54 2.53 -21.45
CA TYR A 288 23.35 2.83 -20.03
C TYR A 288 24.68 3.08 -19.33
N GLN A 289 25.73 2.29 -19.59
CA GLN A 289 27.05 2.51 -18.98
C GLN A 289 27.67 3.85 -19.36
N LEU A 290 27.43 4.32 -20.59
CA LEU A 290 27.93 5.60 -21.09
C LEU A 290 27.08 6.81 -20.66
N GLY A 291 25.92 6.60 -20.02
CA GLY A 291 24.99 7.67 -19.63
C GLY A 291 24.27 8.33 -20.81
N GLN A 292 24.40 7.76 -22.03
CA GLN A 292 23.73 8.23 -23.25
C GLN A 292 22.87 7.09 -23.78
N ILE A 293 21.67 6.93 -23.21
CA ILE A 293 20.79 5.81 -23.51
C ILE A 293 20.37 5.88 -24.98
N ASN A 294 20.67 4.81 -25.71
CA ASN A 294 20.37 4.70 -27.13
C ASN A 294 19.63 3.39 -27.39
N LYS A 295 18.34 3.53 -27.69
CA LYS A 295 17.44 2.41 -28.03
C LYS A 295 17.36 2.14 -29.53
N PHE A 296 18.15 2.86 -30.33
CA PHE A 296 18.29 2.58 -31.75
C PHE A 296 19.20 1.36 -31.94
N PRO A 297 18.76 0.34 -32.69
CA PRO A 297 19.59 -0.83 -32.98
C PRO A 297 20.84 -0.43 -33.79
N LEU A 298 22.01 -0.43 -33.15
CA LEU A 298 23.29 -0.06 -33.79
C LEU A 298 23.65 -0.97 -34.98
N ASN A 299 23.16 -2.22 -34.99
CA ASN A 299 23.28 -3.16 -36.11
C ASN A 299 22.46 -2.74 -37.35
N GLU A 300 21.52 -1.82 -37.22
CA GLU A 300 20.78 -1.24 -38.36
C GLU A 300 21.42 0.05 -38.89
N ILE A 301 22.44 0.58 -38.20
CA ILE A 301 23.20 1.74 -38.67
C ILE A 301 24.11 1.34 -39.82
N SER A 302 23.97 2.04 -40.94
CA SER A 302 24.75 1.85 -42.16
C SER A 302 24.94 3.19 -42.87
N ALA A 303 25.75 3.25 -43.93
CA ALA A 303 25.91 4.48 -44.72
C ALA A 303 24.57 5.02 -45.27
N SER A 304 23.56 4.16 -45.42
CA SER A 304 22.22 4.51 -45.88
C SER A 304 21.20 4.74 -44.76
N ARG A 305 21.57 4.47 -43.49
CA ARG A 305 20.72 4.59 -42.30
C ARG A 305 21.53 5.09 -41.12
N GLN A 306 21.36 6.36 -40.77
CA GLN A 306 21.99 6.95 -39.59
C GLN A 306 20.91 7.47 -38.65
N ALA A 307 21.15 7.31 -37.35
CA ALA A 307 20.31 7.81 -36.29
C ALA A 307 21.17 8.35 -35.16
N THR A 308 20.88 9.56 -34.70
CA THR A 308 21.52 10.18 -33.54
C THR A 308 20.44 10.50 -32.51
N VAL A 309 20.66 10.12 -31.25
CA VAL A 309 19.72 10.44 -30.16
C VAL A 309 19.82 11.93 -29.84
N LEU A 310 18.68 12.61 -29.83
CA LEU A 310 18.56 14.01 -29.40
C LEU A 310 18.04 14.11 -27.97
N GLU A 311 17.05 13.29 -27.61
CA GLU A 311 16.41 13.28 -26.30
C GLU A 311 15.99 11.85 -25.94
N HIS A 312 16.15 11.48 -24.66
CA HIS A 312 15.66 10.22 -24.12
C HIS A 312 15.01 10.45 -22.75
N THR A 313 13.78 9.97 -22.59
CA THR A 313 13.05 9.90 -21.33
C THR A 313 12.29 8.56 -21.23
N SER A 314 11.60 8.32 -20.11
CA SER A 314 10.78 7.12 -19.94
C SER A 314 9.58 7.03 -20.88
N GLN A 315 9.04 8.17 -21.34
CA GLN A 315 7.83 8.25 -22.15
C GLN A 315 8.05 8.87 -23.54
N ARG A 316 9.28 9.27 -23.87
CA ARG A 316 9.58 10.00 -25.09
C ARG A 316 11.02 9.80 -25.52
N ASP A 317 11.20 9.51 -26.80
CA ASP A 317 12.48 9.35 -27.47
C ASP A 317 12.50 10.22 -28.74
N ILE A 318 13.56 11.00 -28.95
CA ILE A 318 13.75 11.82 -30.16
C ILE A 318 15.06 11.44 -30.84
N PHE A 319 14.98 11.15 -32.14
CA PHE A 319 16.12 10.81 -32.97
C PHE A 319 16.23 11.75 -34.18
N GLN A 320 17.44 12.19 -34.48
CA GLN A 320 17.80 12.75 -35.78
C GLN A 320 18.14 11.61 -36.73
N LEU A 321 17.40 11.49 -37.82
CA LEU A 321 17.51 10.41 -38.80
C LEU A 321 18.02 10.90 -40.16
N GLN A 322 18.84 10.05 -40.79
CA GLN A 322 19.18 10.12 -42.19
C GLN A 322 18.98 8.73 -42.82
N ILE A 323 17.90 8.58 -43.57
CA ILE A 323 17.42 7.34 -44.20
C ILE A 323 17.35 7.54 -45.72
N GLN A 324 18.17 6.83 -46.48
CA GLN A 324 18.27 7.02 -47.95
C GLN A 324 17.15 6.34 -48.75
N SER A 325 16.52 5.30 -48.20
CA SER A 325 15.42 4.54 -48.80
C SER A 325 14.39 4.17 -47.71
N PRO A 326 13.08 4.17 -47.99
CA PRO A 326 12.07 3.75 -47.02
C PRO A 326 12.44 2.41 -46.36
N THR A 327 12.39 2.35 -45.04
CA THR A 327 12.80 1.17 -44.27
C THR A 327 11.98 1.05 -43.01
N THR A 328 11.84 -0.18 -42.55
CA THR A 328 11.30 -0.49 -41.23
C THR A 328 12.44 -0.48 -40.21
N LEU A 329 12.19 0.09 -39.03
CA LEU A 329 13.14 0.18 -37.91
C LEU A 329 12.52 -0.47 -36.67
N VAL A 330 13.32 -1.25 -35.92
CA VAL A 330 12.87 -1.89 -34.67
C VAL A 330 13.51 -1.21 -33.46
N ILE A 331 12.73 -0.39 -32.76
CA ILE A 331 13.17 0.36 -31.60
C ILE A 331 13.18 -0.54 -30.37
N GLN A 332 14.24 -0.46 -29.55
CA GLN A 332 14.43 -1.29 -28.35
C GLN A 332 13.56 -0.81 -27.16
N THR A 333 12.28 -0.61 -27.44
CA THR A 333 11.22 -0.26 -26.49
C THR A 333 10.09 -1.27 -26.67
N ALA A 334 9.57 -1.82 -25.58
CA ALA A 334 8.43 -2.72 -25.60
C ALA A 334 7.18 -2.00 -26.12
N TYR A 335 6.46 -2.61 -27.06
CA TYR A 335 5.26 -2.04 -27.66
C TYR A 335 4.11 -1.97 -26.66
N PHE A 336 3.32 -0.91 -26.73
CA PHE A 336 2.05 -0.73 -26.02
C PHE A 336 1.15 0.17 -26.89
N PRO A 337 -0.18 -0.06 -26.96
CA PRO A 337 -1.07 0.69 -27.86
C PRO A 337 -1.17 2.22 -27.66
N GLY A 338 -0.54 2.79 -26.63
CA GLY A 338 -0.48 4.24 -26.41
C GLY A 338 0.72 4.94 -27.07
N TRP A 339 1.67 4.20 -27.66
CA TRP A 339 2.79 4.83 -28.36
C TRP A 339 2.33 5.47 -29.67
N GLU A 340 2.87 6.63 -29.98
CA GLU A 340 2.73 7.31 -31.26
C GLU A 340 4.12 7.65 -31.80
N ALA A 341 4.25 7.64 -33.13
CA ALA A 341 5.48 8.02 -33.80
C ALA A 341 5.21 9.05 -34.90
N THR A 342 6.08 10.06 -35.00
CA THR A 342 6.04 11.05 -36.08
C THR A 342 7.41 11.24 -36.71
N VAL A 343 7.45 11.46 -38.02
CA VAL A 343 8.66 11.83 -38.76
C VAL A 343 8.44 13.21 -39.36
N ASN A 344 9.23 14.20 -38.93
CA ASN A 344 9.05 15.61 -39.29
C ASN A 344 7.60 16.09 -39.01
N GLY A 345 7.04 15.70 -37.87
CA GLY A 345 5.67 16.03 -37.45
C GLY A 345 4.55 15.30 -38.20
N LYS A 346 4.87 14.41 -39.16
CA LYS A 346 3.87 13.58 -39.86
C LYS A 346 3.75 12.23 -39.16
N PRO A 347 2.54 11.75 -38.81
CA PRO A 347 2.38 10.46 -38.15
C PRO A 347 2.84 9.33 -39.06
N VAL A 348 3.57 8.37 -38.46
CA VAL A 348 3.98 7.12 -39.11
C VAL A 348 3.37 5.95 -38.34
N PRO A 349 2.94 4.87 -39.04
CA PRO A 349 2.36 3.73 -38.37
C PRO A 349 3.41 3.02 -37.51
N LEU A 350 3.00 2.62 -36.30
CA LEU A 350 3.76 1.68 -35.49
C LEU A 350 3.00 0.37 -35.32
N ARG A 351 3.73 -0.71 -35.06
CA ARG A 351 3.18 -2.03 -34.75
C ARG A 351 4.13 -2.79 -33.81
N PRO A 352 3.64 -3.83 -33.10
CA PRO A 352 4.56 -4.75 -32.44
C PRO A 352 5.29 -5.59 -33.49
N SER A 353 6.60 -5.71 -33.34
CA SER A 353 7.42 -6.72 -34.04
C SER A 353 7.09 -8.13 -33.55
N GLU A 354 7.66 -9.15 -34.18
CA GLU A 354 7.53 -10.56 -33.74
C GLU A 354 7.93 -10.76 -32.26
N ASN A 355 8.87 -9.96 -31.77
CA ASN A 355 9.36 -9.99 -30.39
C ASN A 355 8.64 -8.99 -29.45
N GLY A 356 7.58 -8.33 -29.91
CA GLY A 356 6.82 -7.37 -29.10
C GLY A 356 7.49 -6.01 -28.89
N LEU A 357 8.62 -5.75 -29.57
CA LEU A 357 9.26 -4.42 -29.61
C LEU A 357 8.54 -3.49 -30.61
N ILE A 358 8.69 -2.18 -30.44
CA ILE A 358 8.15 -1.18 -31.37
C ILE A 358 8.81 -1.29 -32.75
N GLU A 359 7.99 -1.48 -33.78
CA GLU A 359 8.39 -1.47 -35.18
C GLU A 359 7.72 -0.30 -35.91
N ILE A 360 8.51 0.49 -36.65
CA ILE A 360 8.06 1.73 -37.31
C ILE A 360 8.53 1.74 -38.77
N ASP A 361 7.63 2.07 -39.69
CA ASP A 361 7.97 2.31 -41.09
C ASP A 361 8.39 3.77 -41.29
N VAL A 362 9.67 3.99 -41.55
CA VAL A 362 10.25 5.32 -41.73
C VAL A 362 10.44 5.61 -43.23
N PRO A 363 9.85 6.71 -43.75
CA PRO A 363 10.07 7.11 -45.13
C PRO A 363 11.51 7.61 -45.34
N LYS A 364 11.93 7.70 -46.60
CA LYS A 364 13.19 8.35 -46.96
C LYS A 364 13.24 9.78 -46.39
N THR A 365 14.28 10.08 -45.64
CA THR A 365 14.50 11.42 -45.06
C THR A 365 16.00 11.72 -44.98
N SER A 366 16.42 12.91 -45.41
CA SER A 366 17.84 13.30 -45.37
C SER A 366 18.27 13.87 -44.02
N ASN A 367 17.34 14.50 -43.30
CA ASN A 367 17.55 15.07 -41.97
C ASN A 367 16.20 15.13 -41.25
N GLY A 368 15.62 13.95 -40.97
CA GLY A 368 14.30 13.84 -40.37
C GLY A 368 14.35 13.73 -38.86
N GLU A 369 13.48 14.42 -38.16
CA GLU A 369 13.26 14.20 -36.72
C GLU A 369 12.22 13.08 -36.54
N LEU A 370 12.61 11.97 -35.92
CA LEU A 370 11.71 10.93 -35.45
C LEU A 370 11.41 11.16 -33.98
N VAL A 371 10.14 11.41 -33.67
CA VAL A 371 9.65 11.52 -32.29
C VAL A 371 8.79 10.29 -32.00
N ILE A 372 9.11 9.57 -30.93
CA ILE A 372 8.32 8.45 -30.41
C ILE A 372 7.88 8.83 -29.00
N GLU A 373 6.58 8.86 -28.74
CA GLU A 373 6.04 9.31 -27.46
C GLU A 373 4.86 8.46 -27.00
N LEU A 374 4.79 8.19 -25.70
CA LEU A 374 3.68 7.47 -25.07
C LEU A 374 2.59 8.48 -24.71
N LYS A 375 1.46 8.41 -25.39
CA LYS A 375 0.28 9.25 -25.11
C LYS A 375 -0.80 8.51 -24.34
N ASP A 376 -1.75 9.29 -23.85
CA ASP A 376 -2.99 8.75 -23.30
C ASP A 376 -3.80 8.03 -24.38
N THR A 377 -4.20 6.80 -24.08
CA THR A 377 -5.11 6.04 -24.92
C THR A 377 -6.49 6.72 -24.95
N PRO A 378 -7.32 6.50 -26.00
CA PRO A 378 -8.69 7.00 -26.03
C PRO A 378 -9.51 6.59 -24.79
N LEU A 379 -9.21 5.43 -24.21
CA LEU A 379 -9.83 4.96 -22.98
C LEU A 379 -9.40 5.80 -21.77
N ARG A 380 -8.11 6.09 -21.60
CA ARG A 380 -7.60 6.95 -20.52
C ARG A 380 -8.24 8.34 -20.58
N ASN A 381 -8.39 8.91 -21.77
CA ASN A 381 -9.09 10.19 -21.96
C ASN A 381 -10.57 10.15 -21.50
N ARG A 382 -11.28 9.04 -21.76
CA ARG A 382 -12.65 8.84 -21.25
C ARG A 382 -12.66 8.69 -19.73
N ALA A 383 -11.68 7.97 -19.16
CA ALA A 383 -11.55 7.81 -17.72
C ALA A 383 -11.30 9.15 -17.02
N TRP A 384 -10.45 10.02 -17.58
CA TRP A 384 -10.27 11.41 -17.15
C TRP A 384 -11.57 12.21 -17.19
N THR A 385 -12.32 12.09 -18.28
CA THR A 385 -13.61 12.77 -18.44
C THR A 385 -14.60 12.34 -17.35
N VAL A 386 -14.72 11.04 -17.08
CA VAL A 386 -15.60 10.50 -16.03
C VAL A 386 -15.16 10.93 -14.63
N SER A 387 -13.86 10.90 -14.35
CA SER A 387 -13.31 11.37 -13.08
C SER A 387 -13.61 12.84 -12.82
N LEU A 388 -13.33 13.70 -13.81
CA LEU A 388 -13.57 15.13 -13.71
C LEU A 388 -15.07 15.45 -13.62
N ALA A 389 -15.91 14.80 -14.42
CA ALA A 389 -17.36 14.98 -14.36
C ALA A 389 -17.94 14.54 -13.02
N SER A 390 -17.43 13.45 -12.44
CA SER A 390 -17.84 12.98 -11.11
C SER A 390 -17.48 13.99 -10.03
N LEU A 391 -16.24 14.51 -10.05
CA LEU A 391 -15.77 15.52 -9.10
C LEU A 391 -16.58 16.82 -9.20
N ILE A 392 -16.75 17.35 -10.41
CA ILE A 392 -17.55 18.56 -10.65
C ILE A 392 -19.00 18.33 -10.24
N GLY A 393 -19.57 17.16 -10.52
CA GLY A 393 -20.93 16.78 -10.13
C GLY A 393 -21.16 16.85 -8.62
N VAL A 394 -20.26 16.27 -7.80
CA VAL A 394 -20.41 16.34 -6.34
C VAL A 394 -20.08 17.71 -5.76
N MET A 395 -19.13 18.44 -6.36
CA MET A 395 -18.84 19.83 -5.96
C MET A 395 -20.03 20.75 -6.22
N THR A 396 -20.62 20.68 -7.41
CA THR A 396 -21.79 21.49 -7.78
C THR A 396 -23.00 21.14 -6.93
N LEU A 397 -23.23 19.85 -6.64
CA LEU A 397 -24.26 19.41 -5.69
C LEU A 397 -24.05 20.01 -4.29
N GLY A 398 -22.80 20.03 -3.80
CA GLY A 398 -22.46 20.62 -2.52
C GLY A 398 -22.73 22.12 -2.48
N LEU A 399 -22.26 22.86 -3.49
CA LEU A 399 -22.50 24.30 -3.62
C LEU A 399 -24.01 24.62 -3.74
N TRP A 400 -24.76 23.82 -4.47
CA TRP A 400 -26.21 23.98 -4.60
C TRP A 400 -26.94 23.74 -3.27
N ARG A 401 -26.55 22.71 -2.51
CA ARG A 401 -27.09 22.46 -1.17
C ARG A 401 -26.75 23.58 -0.20
N GLN A 402 -25.54 24.15 -0.29
CA GLN A 402 -25.10 25.27 0.56
C GLN A 402 -25.98 26.50 0.35
N ARG A 403 -26.33 26.82 -0.91
CA ARG A 403 -27.23 27.94 -1.21
C ARG A 403 -28.64 27.74 -0.68
N LYS A 404 -29.10 26.49 -0.55
CA LYS A 404 -30.43 26.15 -0.04
C LYS A 404 -30.50 26.04 1.49
N GLN A 405 -29.39 25.68 2.14
CA GLN A 405 -29.31 25.54 3.59
C GLN A 405 -28.79 26.84 4.21
N ILE A 406 -29.73 27.70 4.61
CA ILE A 406 -29.48 28.81 5.55
C ILE A 406 -29.85 28.28 6.93
N GLY A 407 -28.92 27.66 7.64
CA GLY A 407 -29.18 27.10 8.97
C GLY A 407 -27.92 27.03 9.81
N GLU A 408 -28.09 27.24 11.13
CA GLU A 408 -27.01 27.08 12.11
C GLU A 408 -26.44 25.66 12.03
N PHE A 409 -25.14 25.58 11.78
CA PHE A 409 -24.44 24.30 11.77
C PHE A 409 -24.42 23.74 13.19
N ALA A 410 -24.90 22.51 13.38
CA ALA A 410 -24.83 21.84 14.68
C ALA A 410 -23.37 21.83 15.18
N ASP A 411 -23.11 22.50 16.30
CA ASP A 411 -21.80 22.47 16.93
C ASP A 411 -21.46 21.03 17.32
N LEU A 412 -20.26 20.58 16.92
CA LEU A 412 -19.75 19.31 17.41
C LEU A 412 -19.41 19.50 18.89
N PRO A 413 -19.82 18.58 19.78
CA PRO A 413 -19.42 18.66 21.18
C PRO A 413 -17.89 18.56 21.25
N LEU A 414 -17.22 19.66 21.59
CA LEU A 414 -15.79 19.69 21.83
C LEU A 414 -15.47 18.97 23.15
N LEU A 415 -14.25 18.46 23.27
CA LEU A 415 -13.75 17.88 24.52
C LEU A 415 -13.85 18.93 25.66
N PRO A 416 -14.43 18.56 26.82
CA PRO A 416 -14.38 19.38 28.02
C PRO A 416 -12.96 19.81 28.38
N ARG A 417 -12.83 20.98 29.03
CA ARG A 417 -11.52 21.54 29.45
C ARG A 417 -10.69 20.57 30.32
N SER A 418 -11.36 19.70 31.08
CA SER A 418 -10.72 18.70 31.92
C SER A 418 -10.10 17.56 31.10
N GLU A 419 -10.86 17.02 30.14
CA GLU A 419 -10.41 15.96 29.23
C GLU A 419 -9.30 16.47 28.30
N SER A 420 -9.40 17.70 27.81
CA SER A 420 -8.35 18.30 26.98
C SER A 420 -7.04 18.50 27.74
N ARG A 421 -7.09 18.84 29.04
CA ARG A 421 -5.90 18.89 29.90
C ARG A 421 -5.26 17.52 30.10
N ILE A 422 -6.07 16.48 30.36
CA ILE A 422 -5.55 15.10 30.50
C ILE A 422 -4.89 14.66 29.20
N LEU A 423 -5.57 14.86 28.07
CA LEU A 423 -5.03 14.56 26.74
C LEU A 423 -3.69 15.29 26.53
N ALA A 424 -3.62 16.59 26.82
CA ALA A 424 -2.40 17.37 26.68
C ALA A 424 -1.27 16.83 27.57
N ILE A 425 -1.54 16.52 28.83
CA ILE A 425 -0.54 15.98 29.77
C ILE A 425 -0.02 14.63 29.27
N VAL A 426 -0.91 13.71 28.90
CA VAL A 426 -0.51 12.38 28.42
C VAL A 426 0.26 12.47 27.11
N MET A 427 -0.14 13.35 26.20
CA MET A 427 0.58 13.59 24.95
C MET A 427 1.97 14.17 25.19
N VAL A 428 2.11 15.16 26.06
CA VAL A 428 3.43 15.73 26.43
C VAL A 428 4.31 14.68 27.10
N ALA A 429 3.76 13.88 28.00
CA ALA A 429 4.48 12.78 28.63
C ALA A 429 4.95 11.75 27.60
N PHE A 430 4.07 11.35 26.68
CA PHE A 430 4.42 10.42 25.60
C PHE A 430 5.49 10.98 24.67
N ILE A 431 5.36 12.23 24.23
CA ILE A 431 6.39 12.91 23.41
C ILE A 431 7.73 12.96 24.15
N SER A 432 7.70 13.21 25.46
CA SER A 432 8.90 13.21 26.29
C SER A 432 9.54 11.82 26.33
N VAL A 433 8.76 10.75 26.47
CA VAL A 433 9.25 9.36 26.39
C VAL A 433 9.85 9.07 25.01
N ILE A 434 9.18 9.44 23.92
CA ILE A 434 9.71 9.26 22.56
C ILE A 434 11.05 10.00 22.39
N THR A 435 11.13 11.23 22.88
CA THR A 435 12.35 12.07 22.78
C THR A 435 13.51 11.54 23.63
N LEU A 436 13.22 11.01 24.82
CA LEU A 436 14.26 10.51 25.73
C LEU A 436 14.74 9.10 25.39
N PHE A 437 13.89 8.28 24.76
CA PHE A 437 14.14 6.84 24.64
C PHE A 437 14.10 6.28 23.22
N VAL A 438 13.49 6.97 22.24
CA VAL A 438 13.14 6.37 20.94
C VAL A 438 13.79 7.06 19.74
N ILE A 439 13.96 8.38 19.76
CA ILE A 439 14.57 9.11 18.63
C ILE A 439 16.01 8.62 18.35
N PRO A 440 16.57 8.82 17.13
CA PRO A 440 17.88 8.28 16.75
C PRO A 440 19.01 8.65 17.72
N ASN A 441 18.98 9.86 18.28
CA ASN A 441 19.97 10.39 19.23
C ASN A 441 19.42 10.44 20.66
N ALA A 442 18.51 9.53 21.01
CA ALA A 442 17.93 9.46 22.33
C ALA A 442 19.04 9.20 23.38
N PRO A 443 19.04 9.91 24.52
CA PRO A 443 20.06 9.74 25.55
C PRO A 443 20.06 8.33 26.15
N LEU A 444 18.91 7.66 26.20
CA LEU A 444 18.75 6.31 26.73
C LEU A 444 17.95 5.46 25.73
N SER A 445 18.57 4.98 24.67
CA SER A 445 17.84 4.26 23.62
C SER A 445 17.22 2.94 24.12
N LEU A 446 15.94 2.72 23.86
CA LEU A 446 15.23 1.45 24.07
C LEU A 446 15.21 0.55 22.83
N ARG A 447 15.97 0.92 21.79
CA ARG A 447 16.06 0.14 20.54
C ARG A 447 16.91 -1.10 20.75
N THR A 448 16.55 -2.17 20.06
CA THR A 448 17.37 -3.38 19.99
C THR A 448 18.73 -3.10 19.37
N THR A 449 19.74 -3.81 19.86
CA THR A 449 21.09 -3.81 19.26
C THR A 449 21.17 -4.84 18.14
N ALA A 450 22.04 -4.61 17.17
CA ALA A 450 22.30 -5.57 16.10
C ALA A 450 22.77 -6.92 16.68
N GLY A 451 22.13 -8.01 16.25
CA GLY A 451 22.45 -9.38 16.65
C GLY A 451 21.76 -9.81 17.94
N GLN A 452 20.75 -9.08 18.41
CA GLN A 452 20.01 -9.43 19.62
C GLN A 452 19.37 -10.82 19.58
N LYS A 453 18.88 -11.28 18.41
CA LYS A 453 18.33 -12.63 18.25
C LYS A 453 19.39 -13.73 18.44
N LEU A 454 20.68 -13.39 18.43
CA LEU A 454 21.78 -14.34 18.66
C LEU A 454 22.13 -14.54 20.14
N LEU A 455 21.62 -13.69 21.06
CA LEU A 455 22.02 -13.72 22.48
C LEU A 455 21.75 -15.06 23.17
N ASN A 456 20.68 -15.75 22.78
CA ASN A 456 20.28 -17.05 23.32
C ASN A 456 20.55 -18.20 22.33
N ALA A 457 21.29 -17.94 21.26
CA ALA A 457 21.62 -18.95 20.26
C ALA A 457 22.95 -19.62 20.62
N SER A 458 23.05 -20.92 20.33
CA SER A 458 24.29 -21.67 20.44
C SER A 458 25.17 -21.38 19.22
N PRO A 459 26.41 -20.89 19.41
CA PRO A 459 27.28 -20.56 18.29
C PRO A 459 27.70 -21.82 17.55
N ILE A 460 27.74 -21.73 16.22
CA ILE A 460 28.30 -22.75 15.34
C ILE A 460 29.06 -22.05 14.22
N ARG A 461 30.04 -22.71 13.61
CA ARG A 461 30.73 -22.16 12.44
C ARG A 461 30.82 -23.24 11.39
N ALA A 462 29.91 -23.18 10.42
CA ALA A 462 29.94 -24.03 9.25
C ALA A 462 29.83 -23.15 8.01
N ARG A 463 30.74 -23.33 7.05
CA ARG A 463 30.76 -22.56 5.80
C ARG A 463 30.31 -23.46 4.67
N THR A 464 29.52 -22.90 3.76
CA THR A 464 29.17 -23.52 2.51
C THR A 464 30.12 -23.04 1.42
N ASP A 465 30.28 -23.86 0.38
CA ASP A 465 31.02 -23.47 -0.83
C ASP A 465 30.33 -22.33 -1.59
N SER A 466 29.03 -22.11 -1.33
CA SER A 466 28.23 -21.02 -1.87
C SER A 466 28.39 -19.67 -1.16
N GLY A 467 29.34 -19.56 -0.21
CA GLY A 467 29.63 -18.30 0.48
C GLY A 467 28.64 -17.95 1.60
N LEU A 468 27.94 -18.94 2.15
CA LEU A 468 27.12 -18.77 3.35
C LEU A 468 27.84 -19.34 4.57
N GLU A 469 27.74 -18.67 5.71
CA GLU A 469 28.24 -19.15 6.99
C GLU A 469 27.07 -19.31 7.96
N LEU A 470 26.86 -20.53 8.44
CA LEU A 470 26.03 -20.80 9.60
C LEU A 470 26.80 -20.36 10.84
N ILE A 471 26.26 -19.35 11.53
CA ILE A 471 26.93 -18.68 12.67
C ILE A 471 26.35 -19.07 14.03
N ALA A 472 25.10 -19.53 14.06
CA ALA A 472 24.45 -19.99 15.28
C ALA A 472 23.23 -20.87 14.97
N PHE A 473 22.76 -21.61 15.97
CA PHE A 473 21.45 -22.26 15.96
C PHE A 473 20.74 -22.05 17.31
N GLN A 474 19.42 -22.04 17.31
CA GLN A 474 18.61 -21.95 18.53
C GLN A 474 17.56 -23.05 18.53
N LEU A 475 17.46 -23.77 19.65
CA LEU A 475 16.39 -24.72 19.91
C LEU A 475 15.24 -24.01 20.61
N GLU A 476 14.00 -24.35 20.28
CA GLU A 476 12.82 -23.79 20.95
C GLU A 476 12.72 -24.23 22.42
N ARG A 477 13.21 -25.44 22.71
CA ARG A 477 13.25 -26.04 24.05
C ARG A 477 14.58 -26.73 24.28
N SER A 478 14.99 -26.83 25.55
CA SER A 478 16.21 -27.55 25.95
C SER A 478 16.00 -29.06 26.09
N GLU A 479 14.75 -29.50 26.23
CA GLU A 479 14.39 -30.90 26.44
C GLU A 479 13.21 -31.27 25.53
N TYR A 480 13.27 -32.48 24.97
CA TYR A 480 12.25 -33.04 24.08
C TYR A 480 11.96 -34.49 24.51
N HIS A 481 10.70 -34.89 24.41
CA HIS A 481 10.28 -36.28 24.61
C HIS A 481 10.34 -37.08 23.30
N ALA A 482 10.41 -38.41 23.42
CA ALA A 482 10.33 -39.29 22.25
C ALA A 482 9.02 -39.04 21.48
N ASN A 483 9.10 -39.01 20.15
CA ASN A 483 8.03 -38.65 19.21
C ASN A 483 7.58 -37.16 19.22
N GLU A 484 8.32 -36.26 19.87
CA GLU A 484 8.10 -34.82 19.69
C GLU A 484 8.81 -34.28 18.44
N THR A 485 8.22 -33.26 17.82
CA THR A 485 8.86 -32.54 16.71
C THR A 485 9.85 -31.54 17.28
N VAL A 486 11.11 -31.63 16.86
CA VAL A 486 12.17 -30.68 17.24
C VAL A 486 12.23 -29.55 16.22
N SER A 487 11.84 -28.36 16.64
CA SER A 487 12.02 -27.13 15.86
C SER A 487 13.30 -26.43 16.29
N PHE A 488 14.13 -26.07 15.32
CA PHE A 488 15.31 -25.24 15.54
C PHE A 488 15.39 -24.10 14.51
N THR A 489 15.93 -22.97 14.93
CA THR A 489 16.20 -21.81 14.09
C THR A 489 17.68 -21.78 13.75
N LEU A 490 18.01 -21.67 12.47
CA LEU A 490 19.39 -21.54 11.98
C LEU A 490 19.68 -20.09 11.60
N TYR A 491 20.82 -19.56 12.06
CA TYR A 491 21.26 -18.21 11.74
C TYR A 491 22.38 -18.25 10.72
N TRP A 492 22.11 -17.67 9.56
CA TRP A 492 23.03 -17.61 8.42
C TRP A 492 23.52 -16.20 8.18
N ARG A 493 24.76 -16.09 7.70
CA ARG A 493 25.36 -14.84 7.24
C ARG A 493 25.97 -15.05 5.86
N ALA A 494 25.70 -14.13 4.94
CA ALA A 494 26.41 -14.07 3.67
C ALA A 494 27.85 -13.59 3.90
N LEU A 495 28.82 -14.35 3.44
CA LEU A 495 30.22 -13.93 3.37
C LEU A 495 30.35 -12.98 2.17
N ARG A 496 30.83 -11.78 2.41
CA ARG A 496 31.12 -10.80 1.35
C ARG A 496 32.42 -11.12 0.63
#